data_AF-A0A2V7VHN0-F1
#
_entry.id   AF-A0A2V7VHN0-F1
#
_cell.length_a   1.000
_cell.length_b   1.000
_cell.length_c   1.000
_cell.angle_alpha   90.00
_cell.angle_beta   90.00
_cell.angle_gamma   90.00
#
_symmetry.space_group_name_H-M   'P 1'
#
loop_
_entity.id
_entity.type
_entity.pdbx_description
1 polymer ?
#
loop_
_entity_poly.entity_id
_entity_poly.type
_entity_poly.pdbx_seq_one_letter_code
_entity_poly.pdbx_strand_id
1 'polypeptide(L)'
;MQARLVLADCRAALEQAELPPDPVAFRRSWAAVVALLRAVGHVLDKVDGRRSESLRRAIDARWRIWNANRAGNRAYWNFIEAERNNILKVYDFGDKQDEKAGRPDLDAAKKALAWWAAELDAIEAAAGEHGA
;
A
#
# COMPACT_ATOMS: atom_id res chain seq x y z
N MET A 1 -6.81 -13.60 3.45
CA MET A 1 -5.95 -12.99 4.51
C MET A 1 -6.58 -11.71 5.07
N GLN A 2 -6.21 -11.22 6.26
CA GLN A 2 -6.66 -9.91 6.77
C GLN A 2 -6.11 -8.75 5.93
N ALA A 3 -4.90 -8.88 5.39
CA ALA A 3 -4.30 -7.92 4.46
C ALA A 3 -5.17 -7.67 3.21
N ARG A 4 -6.01 -8.64 2.79
CA ARG A 4 -6.98 -8.46 1.69
C ARG A 4 -8.11 -7.51 2.07
N LEU A 5 -8.58 -7.57 3.32
CA LEU A 5 -9.60 -6.64 3.82
C LEU A 5 -9.05 -5.22 3.80
N VAL A 6 -7.83 -5.02 4.32
CA VAL A 6 -7.15 -3.71 4.30
C VAL A 6 -6.98 -3.19 2.86
N LEU A 7 -6.62 -4.08 1.92
CA LEU A 7 -6.48 -3.70 0.51
C LEU A 7 -7.82 -3.31 -0.14
N ALA A 8 -8.91 -3.99 0.23
CA ALA A 8 -10.26 -3.63 -0.23
C ALA A 8 -10.69 -2.27 0.31
N ASP A 9 -10.46 -2.00 1.60
CA ASP A 9 -10.72 -0.68 2.20
C ASP A 9 -9.86 0.41 1.53
N CYS A 10 -8.60 0.10 1.20
CA CYS A 10 -7.72 1.01 0.48
C CYS A 10 -8.26 1.37 -0.91
N ARG A 11 -8.86 0.40 -1.61
CA ARG A 11 -9.50 0.63 -2.91
C ARG A 11 -10.68 1.58 -2.76
N ALA A 12 -11.56 1.34 -1.79
CA ALA A 12 -12.70 2.21 -1.52
C ALA A 12 -12.24 3.64 -1.16
N ALA A 13 -11.20 3.78 -0.34
CA ALA A 13 -10.64 5.09 -0.01
C ALA A 13 -10.07 5.81 -1.26
N LEU A 14 -9.45 5.07 -2.18
CA LEU A 14 -8.94 5.63 -3.42
C LEU A 14 -10.07 6.10 -4.34
N GLU A 15 -11.13 5.30 -4.51
CA GLU A 15 -12.31 5.70 -5.26
C GLU A 15 -12.92 7.00 -4.73
N GLN A 16 -12.94 7.20 -3.40
CA GLN A 16 -13.38 8.46 -2.77
C GLN A 16 -12.42 9.63 -3.05
N ALA A 17 -11.11 9.38 -3.13
CA ALA A 17 -10.11 10.40 -3.46
C ALA A 17 -10.16 10.86 -4.93
N GLU A 18 -10.75 10.04 -5.82
CA GLU A 18 -10.95 10.37 -7.23
C GLU A 18 -12.21 11.18 -7.51
N LEU A 19 -13.11 11.32 -6.53
CA LEU A 19 -14.34 12.07 -6.70
C LEU A 19 -14.07 13.57 -6.97
N PRO A 20 -15.01 14.25 -7.65
CA PRO A 20 -14.92 15.69 -7.92
C PRO A 20 -14.66 16.53 -6.65
N PRO A 21 -14.11 17.74 -6.83
CA PRO A 21 -13.23 18.37 -5.85
C PRO A 21 -13.97 18.93 -4.63
N ASP A 22 -13.96 18.17 -3.53
CA ASP A 22 -13.98 18.72 -2.17
C ASP A 22 -12.58 18.54 -1.54
N PRO A 23 -11.82 19.62 -1.33
CA PRO A 23 -10.49 19.55 -0.73
C PRO A 23 -10.47 18.86 0.65
N VAL A 24 -11.54 19.00 1.45
CA VAL A 24 -11.60 18.38 2.77
C VAL A 24 -11.81 16.87 2.65
N ALA A 25 -12.75 16.44 1.81
CA ALA A 25 -12.93 15.03 1.49
C ALA A 25 -11.64 14.42 0.93
N PHE A 26 -10.99 15.12 -0.01
CA PHE A 26 -9.74 14.68 -0.62
C PHE A 26 -8.64 14.42 0.42
N ARG A 27 -8.36 15.37 1.32
CA ARG A 27 -7.33 15.16 2.35
C ARG A 27 -7.64 13.96 3.25
N ARG A 28 -8.90 13.76 3.62
CA ARG A 28 -9.30 12.62 4.46
C ARG A 28 -9.14 11.28 3.72
N SER A 29 -9.63 11.20 2.48
CA SER A 29 -9.53 9.99 1.68
C SER A 29 -8.08 9.68 1.30
N TRP A 30 -7.27 10.69 0.94
CA TRP A 30 -5.85 10.51 0.66
C TRP A 30 -5.06 10.03 1.88
N ALA A 31 -5.30 10.63 3.06
CA ALA A 31 -4.71 10.15 4.31
C ALA A 31 -5.06 8.68 4.57
N ALA A 32 -6.32 8.29 4.31
CA ALA A 32 -6.75 6.90 4.42
C ALA A 32 -6.03 5.99 3.41
N VAL A 33 -5.94 6.37 2.13
CA VAL A 33 -5.21 5.60 1.10
C VAL A 33 -3.78 5.31 1.53
N VAL A 34 -3.02 6.34 1.91
CA VAL A 34 -1.61 6.19 2.25
C VAL A 34 -1.43 5.35 3.53
N ALA A 35 -2.29 5.56 4.53
CA ALA A 35 -2.29 4.77 5.75
C ALA A 35 -2.62 3.29 5.50
N LEU A 36 -3.63 3.01 4.68
CA LEU A 36 -4.09 1.66 4.36
C LEU A 36 -3.05 0.92 3.49
N LEU A 37 -2.45 1.57 2.50
CA LEU A 37 -1.34 0.98 1.71
C LEU A 37 -0.18 0.51 2.60
N ARG A 38 0.16 1.28 3.64
CA ARG A 38 1.16 0.89 4.64
C ARG A 38 0.65 -0.23 5.55
N ALA A 39 -0.60 -0.17 5.95
CA ALA A 39 -1.23 -1.16 6.81
C ALA A 39 -1.27 -2.55 6.16
N VAL A 40 -1.47 -2.66 4.84
CA VAL A 40 -1.44 -3.95 4.12
C VAL A 40 -0.16 -4.72 4.44
N GLY A 41 1.01 -4.09 4.28
CA GLY A 41 2.30 -4.74 4.55
C GLY A 41 2.52 -5.07 6.02
N HIS A 42 2.07 -4.20 6.92
CA HIS A 42 2.15 -4.44 8.36
C HIS A 42 1.27 -5.62 8.80
N VAL A 43 0.01 -5.63 8.38
CA VAL A 43 -0.96 -6.70 8.68
C VAL A 43 -0.51 -8.01 8.07
N LEU A 44 -0.01 -7.98 6.83
CA LEU A 44 0.57 -9.17 6.19
C LEU A 44 1.69 -9.79 7.03
N ASP A 45 2.70 -9.00 7.41
CA ASP A 45 3.86 -9.51 8.14
C ASP A 45 3.55 -9.88 9.60
N LYS A 46 2.81 -9.02 10.31
CA LYS A 46 2.64 -9.11 11.77
C LYS A 46 1.38 -9.83 12.20
N VAL A 47 0.36 -9.91 11.36
CA VAL A 47 -0.92 -10.54 11.70
C VAL A 47 -1.12 -11.81 10.90
N ASP A 48 -1.17 -11.71 9.56
CA ASP A 48 -1.37 -12.88 8.71
C ASP A 48 -0.21 -13.86 8.80
N GLY A 49 1.04 -13.39 8.84
CA GLY A 49 2.23 -14.21 9.00
C GLY A 49 2.31 -15.01 10.31
N ARG A 50 1.43 -14.76 11.29
CA ARG A 50 1.33 -15.56 12.52
C ARG A 50 0.30 -16.69 12.44
N ARG A 51 -0.51 -16.73 11.38
CA ARG A 51 -1.65 -17.66 11.25
C ARG A 51 -1.23 -19.07 10.88
N SER A 52 -0.17 -19.22 10.08
CA SER A 52 0.40 -20.52 9.73
C SER A 52 1.87 -20.41 9.34
N GLU A 53 2.61 -21.49 9.51
CA GLU A 53 4.01 -21.55 9.12
C GLU A 53 4.19 -21.52 7.60
N SER A 54 3.30 -22.15 6.84
CA SER A 54 3.31 -22.09 5.37
C SER A 54 3.18 -20.66 4.86
N LEU A 55 2.28 -19.88 5.46
CA LEU A 55 2.08 -18.48 5.10
C LEU A 55 3.27 -17.62 5.52
N ARG A 56 3.84 -17.87 6.71
CA ARG A 56 5.07 -17.19 7.15
C ARG A 56 6.21 -17.43 6.17
N ARG A 57 6.43 -18.68 5.74
CA ARG A 57 7.49 -19.03 4.77
C ARG A 57 7.29 -18.33 3.43
N ALA A 58 6.05 -18.29 2.92
CA ALA A 58 5.72 -17.58 1.68
C ALA A 58 5.98 -16.07 1.78
N ILE A 59 5.56 -15.44 2.89
CA ILE A 59 5.80 -14.03 3.18
C ILE A 59 7.30 -13.74 3.26
N ASP A 60 8.07 -14.55 4.00
CA ASP A 60 9.52 -14.37 4.15
C ASP A 60 10.27 -14.54 2.81
N ALA A 61 9.84 -15.49 1.97
CA ALA A 61 10.39 -15.64 0.63
C ALA A 61 10.15 -14.39 -0.22
N ARG A 62 8.95 -13.82 -0.17
CA ARG A 62 8.62 -12.58 -0.88
C ARG A 62 9.40 -11.38 -0.37
N TRP A 63 9.55 -11.22 0.96
CA TRP A 63 10.41 -10.20 1.54
C TRP A 63 11.85 -10.26 1.05
N ARG A 64 12.42 -11.47 0.89
CA ARG A 64 13.77 -11.63 0.34
C ARG A 64 13.84 -11.16 -1.12
N ILE A 65 12.86 -11.51 -1.94
CA ILE A 65 12.78 -11.06 -3.35
C ILE A 65 12.69 -9.54 -3.43
N TRP A 66 11.80 -8.92 -2.64
CA TRP A 66 11.61 -7.48 -2.63
C TRP A 66 12.86 -6.72 -2.19
N ASN A 67 13.55 -7.22 -1.16
CA ASN A 67 14.78 -6.63 -0.66
C ASN A 67 15.96 -6.80 -1.62
N ALA A 68 16.06 -7.94 -2.32
CA ALA A 68 17.10 -8.20 -3.31
C ALA A 68 16.98 -7.27 -4.53
N ASN A 69 15.75 -6.95 -4.97
CA ASN A 69 15.49 -5.97 -6.01
C ASN A 69 14.88 -4.68 -5.44
N ARG A 70 15.55 -4.08 -4.46
CA ARG A 70 15.05 -2.86 -3.80
C ARG A 70 14.89 -1.69 -4.77
N ALA A 71 15.67 -1.62 -5.85
CA ALA A 71 15.56 -0.57 -6.87
C ALA A 71 14.30 -0.74 -7.74
N GLY A 72 13.98 -1.96 -8.18
CA GLY A 72 12.77 -2.25 -8.96
C GLY A 72 11.48 -2.15 -8.14
N ASN A 73 11.56 -2.40 -6.83
CA ASN A 73 10.42 -2.26 -5.91
C ASN A 73 10.36 -0.88 -5.22
N ARG A 74 11.33 0.01 -5.48
CA ARG A 74 11.48 1.29 -4.77
C ARG A 74 10.38 2.29 -5.07
N ALA A 75 9.78 2.24 -6.26
CA ALA A 75 8.66 3.12 -6.61
C ALA A 75 7.51 3.01 -5.59
N TYR A 76 7.25 1.80 -5.09
CA TYR A 76 6.22 1.53 -4.08
C TYR A 76 6.65 1.98 -2.66
N TRP A 77 7.87 1.60 -2.25
CA TRP A 77 8.41 1.93 -0.92
C TRP A 77 8.60 3.43 -0.75
N ASN A 78 9.21 4.08 -1.74
CA ASN A 78 9.49 5.51 -1.71
C ASN A 78 8.20 6.31 -1.81
N PHE A 79 7.23 5.89 -2.64
CA PHE A 79 5.95 6.58 -2.73
C PHE A 79 5.20 6.57 -1.40
N ILE A 80 4.94 5.39 -0.81
CA ILE A 80 4.18 5.29 0.44
C ILE A 80 4.92 5.97 1.59
N GLU A 81 6.26 5.84 1.64
CA GLU A 81 7.04 6.48 2.69
C GLU A 81 7.06 8.01 2.55
N ALA A 82 7.24 8.51 1.32
CA ALA A 82 7.23 9.95 1.03
C ALA A 82 5.85 10.56 1.33
N GLU A 83 4.78 10.00 0.79
CA GLU A 83 3.41 10.48 1.02
C GLU A 83 3.04 10.44 2.50
N ARG A 84 3.41 9.37 3.22
CA ARG A 84 3.19 9.29 4.66
C ARG A 84 3.95 10.38 5.41
N ASN A 85 5.18 10.67 5.01
CA ASN A 85 5.96 11.75 5.60
C ASN A 85 5.32 13.12 5.31
N ASN A 86 4.83 13.35 4.08
CA ASN A 86 4.11 14.57 3.72
C ASN A 86 2.87 14.76 4.62
N ILE A 87 2.06 13.72 4.78
CA ILE A 87 0.84 13.77 5.59
C ILE A 87 1.16 13.95 7.09
N LEU A 88 2.04 13.12 7.66
CA LEU A 88 2.24 13.08 9.12
C LEU A 88 3.22 14.12 9.65
N LYS A 89 4.20 14.57 8.83
CA LYS A 89 5.23 15.51 9.27
C LYS A 89 4.97 16.94 8.78
N VAL A 90 4.29 17.10 7.65
CA VAL A 90 4.10 18.41 7.01
C VAL A 90 2.62 18.77 6.88
N TYR A 91 1.71 17.80 7.03
CA TYR A 91 0.28 17.94 6.74
C TYR A 91 0.05 18.54 5.34
N ASP A 92 0.85 18.06 4.38
CA ASP A 92 0.80 18.47 2.99
C ASP A 92 0.19 17.34 2.14
N PHE A 93 -0.68 17.76 1.23
CA PHE A 93 -1.49 16.91 0.36
C PHE A 93 -1.39 17.38 -1.10
N GLY A 94 -0.41 18.22 -1.46
CA GLY A 94 -0.23 18.75 -2.82
C GLY A 94 -1.37 19.66 -3.29
N ASP A 95 -2.14 20.21 -2.32
CA ASP A 95 -3.30 21.09 -2.54
C ASP A 95 -2.91 22.57 -2.69
N LYS A 96 -1.62 22.93 -2.50
CA LYS A 96 -1.15 24.31 -2.53
C LYS A 96 -0.46 24.63 -3.86
N GLN A 97 -0.65 25.87 -4.30
CA GLN A 97 -0.05 26.57 -5.46
C GLN A 97 1.49 26.66 -5.41
N ASP A 98 2.18 25.61 -4.97
CA ASP A 98 3.62 25.52 -5.07
C ASP A 98 3.89 24.73 -6.36
N GLU A 99 4.46 25.38 -7.38
CA GLU A 99 4.81 24.74 -8.66
C GLU A 99 5.71 23.51 -8.49
N LYS A 100 6.28 23.31 -7.29
CA LYS A 100 7.09 22.16 -6.90
C LYS A 100 6.33 21.04 -6.19
N ALA A 101 5.22 21.31 -5.51
CA ALA A 101 4.40 20.32 -4.82
C ALA A 101 3.21 19.95 -5.71
N GLY A 102 3.48 19.11 -6.72
CA GLY A 102 2.44 18.64 -7.63
C GLY A 102 1.28 17.94 -6.90
N ARG A 103 0.13 17.85 -7.57
CA ARG A 103 -0.99 17.04 -7.06
C ARG A 103 -0.50 15.66 -6.65
N PRO A 104 -1.03 15.09 -5.55
CA PRO A 104 -0.73 13.73 -5.14
C PRO A 104 -0.99 12.75 -6.29
N ASP A 105 -0.03 11.84 -6.47
CA ASP A 105 0.02 10.95 -7.61
C ASP A 105 -0.99 9.80 -7.45
N LEU A 106 -2.24 10.06 -7.82
CA LEU A 106 -3.32 9.07 -7.86
C LEU A 106 -2.94 7.84 -8.71
N ASP A 107 -2.15 8.02 -9.77
CA ASP A 107 -1.68 6.92 -10.61
C ASP A 107 -0.66 6.04 -9.87
N ALA A 108 0.27 6.64 -9.13
CA ALA A 108 1.16 5.90 -8.23
C ALA A 108 0.38 5.13 -7.15
N ALA A 109 -0.67 5.71 -6.58
CA ALA A 109 -1.53 4.99 -5.63
C ALA A 109 -2.25 3.79 -6.26
N LYS A 110 -2.77 3.92 -7.48
CA LYS A 110 -3.36 2.81 -8.24
C LYS A 110 -2.35 1.71 -8.52
N LYS A 111 -1.15 2.08 -8.95
CA LYS A 111 -0.05 1.13 -9.20
C LYS A 111 0.35 0.41 -7.91
N ALA A 112 0.41 1.11 -6.78
CA ALA A 112 0.69 0.51 -5.48
C ALA A 112 -0.41 -0.47 -5.05
N LEU A 113 -1.69 -0.11 -5.26
CA LEU A 113 -2.83 -0.99 -4.99
C LEU A 113 -2.78 -2.27 -5.84
N ALA A 114 -2.53 -2.13 -7.14
CA ALA A 114 -2.43 -3.25 -8.08
C ALA A 114 -1.23 -4.15 -7.76
N TRP A 115 -0.09 -3.55 -7.41
CA TRP A 115 1.10 -4.28 -6.97
C TRP A 115 0.80 -5.11 -5.71
N TRP A 116 0.17 -4.52 -4.69
CA TRP A 116 -0.24 -5.26 -3.50
C TRP A 116 -1.18 -6.42 -3.82
N ALA A 117 -2.17 -6.21 -4.70
CA ALA A 117 -3.07 -7.28 -5.11
C ALA A 117 -2.30 -8.48 -5.68
N ALA A 118 -1.39 -8.22 -6.63
CA ALA A 118 -0.58 -9.26 -7.27
C ALA A 118 0.34 -9.97 -6.28
N GLU A 119 0.95 -9.25 -5.34
CA GLU A 119 1.80 -9.87 -4.32
C GLU A 119 1.00 -10.72 -3.33
N LEU A 120 -0.20 -10.29 -2.93
CA LEU A 120 -1.08 -11.09 -2.07
C LEU A 120 -1.57 -12.36 -2.79
N ASP A 121 -1.91 -12.28 -4.08
CA ASP A 121 -2.24 -13.46 -4.91
C ASP A 121 -1.07 -14.45 -4.92
N ALA A 122 0.15 -13.97 -5.16
CA ALA A 122 1.32 -14.82 -5.24
C ALA A 122 1.72 -15.44 -3.90
N ILE A 123 1.47 -14.74 -2.78
CA ILE A 123 1.70 -15.28 -1.43
C ILE A 123 0.71 -16.38 -1.10
N GLU A 124 -0.58 -16.18 -1.40
CA GLU A 124 -1.62 -17.18 -1.14
C GLU A 124 -1.40 -18.44 -1.98
N ALA A 125 -1.03 -18.30 -3.26
CA ALA A 125 -0.66 -19.42 -4.12
C ALA A 125 0.50 -20.23 -3.53
N ALA A 126 1.60 -19.56 -3.18
CA ALA A 126 2.78 -20.21 -2.60
C ALA A 126 2.47 -20.87 -1.24
N ALA A 127 1.62 -20.26 -0.42
CA ALA A 127 1.22 -20.83 0.87
C ALA A 127 0.33 -22.07 0.73
N GLY A 128 -0.51 -22.12 -0.31
CA GLY A 128 -1.37 -23.26 -0.63
C GLY A 128 -0.61 -24.48 -1.16
N GLU A 129 0.43 -24.27 -1.98
CA GLU A 129 1.28 -25.34 -2.53
C GLU A 129 2.09 -26.09 -1.46
N HIS A 130 2.38 -25.47 -0.32
CA HIS A 130 3.17 -26.06 0.78
C HIS A 130 2.29 -26.66 1.90
N GLY A 131 0.98 -26.76 1.69
CA GLY A 131 0.00 -27.28 2.64
C GLY A 131 -0.64 -28.61 2.23
N ALA A 132 -0.18 -29.24 1.14
CA ALA A 132 -0.67 -30.51 0.62
C ALA A 132 0.36 -31.64 0.82
#